data_AF-A0A1V1NQF5-F1
#
_entry.id   AF-A0A1V1NQF5-F1
#
_cell.length_a   1.000
_cell.length_b   1.000
_cell.length_c   1.000
_cell.angle_alpha   90.00
_cell.angle_beta   90.00
_cell.angle_gamma   90.00
#
_symmetry.space_group_name_H-M   'P 1'
#
loop_
_entity.id
_entity.type
_entity.pdbx_description
1 polymer ?
#
loop_
_entity_poly.entity_id
_entity_poly.type
_entity_poly.pdbx_seq_one_letter_code
_entity_poly.pdbx_strand_id
1 'polypeptide(L)'
;DVDGDHLQISVSTGDLIESTKISGLTVTALNDQSYSVILTDTSVSLNISITPSENAWGETAITLTVYDGQVDTQTKFALSIESINDPPGMSQINDISIDEDTSGSISISLTDVDANSLTVTVDIQTVDWLTNENIRISGAQQCSDNYCVNLADQSASIILNMQPQPDQSGSVSLTMTVS
;
A
#
# COMPACT_ATOMS: atom_id res chain seq x y z
N ASP A 1 4.03 31.08 -32.38
CA ASP A 1 4.62 32.27 -31.75
C ASP A 1 5.06 33.22 -32.86
N VAL A 2 4.56 34.45 -32.86
CA VAL A 2 4.84 35.47 -33.88
C VAL A 2 5.74 36.59 -33.33
N ASP A 3 6.20 36.42 -32.08
CA ASP A 3 6.77 37.46 -31.23
C ASP A 3 8.25 37.19 -30.92
N GLY A 4 8.70 35.93 -31.04
CA GLY A 4 10.07 35.51 -30.73
C GLY A 4 10.28 35.09 -29.28
N ASP A 5 9.18 34.92 -28.53
CA ASP A 5 9.18 34.51 -27.14
C ASP A 5 9.19 32.97 -27.04
N HIS A 6 10.03 32.45 -26.17
CA HIS A 6 10.14 31.01 -25.98
C HIS A 6 8.94 30.53 -25.16
N LEU A 7 8.16 29.57 -25.67
CA LEU A 7 7.08 28.97 -24.88
C LEU A 7 7.68 28.03 -23.85
N GLN A 8 7.27 28.18 -22.60
CA GLN A 8 7.61 27.25 -21.53
C GLN A 8 6.40 26.38 -21.21
N ILE A 9 6.54 25.07 -21.35
CA ILE A 9 5.54 24.10 -20.94
C ILE A 9 5.98 23.45 -19.64
N SER A 10 5.16 23.59 -18.60
CA SER A 10 5.34 22.89 -17.34
C SER A 10 4.30 21.79 -17.20
N VAL A 11 4.76 20.58 -16.84
CA VAL A 11 3.90 19.44 -16.50
C VAL A 11 4.04 19.19 -15.02
N SER A 12 2.92 19.01 -14.31
CA SER A 12 2.93 18.50 -12.94
C SER A 12 1.86 17.41 -12.75
N THR A 13 2.21 16.40 -11.97
CA THR A 13 1.31 15.28 -11.61
C THR A 13 0.98 15.31 -10.12
N GLY A 14 -0.13 14.69 -9.72
CA GLY A 14 -0.51 14.53 -8.32
C GLY A 14 0.09 13.28 -7.67
N ASP A 15 -0.25 13.08 -6.39
CA ASP A 15 0.46 12.22 -5.44
C ASP A 15 0.44 10.70 -5.74
N LEU A 16 -0.41 10.24 -6.66
CA LEU A 16 -0.48 8.84 -7.09
C LEU A 16 0.55 8.46 -8.17
N ILE A 17 1.38 9.41 -8.61
CA ILE A 17 2.38 9.22 -9.65
C ILE A 17 3.78 9.18 -9.04
N GLU A 18 4.48 8.08 -9.22
CA GLU A 18 5.88 7.94 -8.81
C GLU A 18 6.79 8.74 -9.73
N SER A 19 6.59 8.60 -11.06
CA SER A 19 7.42 9.30 -12.03
C SER A 19 6.67 9.71 -13.28
N THR A 20 7.06 10.87 -13.80
CA THR A 20 6.71 11.37 -15.12
C THR A 20 7.97 11.40 -15.97
N LYS A 21 7.86 11.14 -17.28
CA LYS A 21 8.96 11.28 -18.23
C LYS A 21 8.46 11.98 -19.48
N ILE A 22 9.17 13.00 -19.90
CA ILE A 22 8.93 13.71 -21.16
C ILE A 22 10.05 13.37 -22.15
N SER A 23 9.69 13.09 -23.39
CA SER A 23 10.65 12.79 -24.47
C SER A 23 10.41 13.65 -25.71
N GLY A 24 11.47 13.88 -26.49
CA GLY A 24 11.41 14.55 -27.79
C GLY A 24 11.97 15.98 -27.86
N LEU A 25 12.34 16.60 -26.73
CA LEU A 25 12.86 17.98 -26.67
C LEU A 25 13.98 18.13 -25.62
N THR A 26 14.60 19.31 -25.60
CA THR A 26 15.39 19.78 -24.45
C THR A 26 14.45 20.01 -23.27
N VAL A 27 14.38 19.00 -22.40
CA VAL A 27 13.56 18.97 -21.20
C VAL A 27 14.44 19.28 -20.00
N THR A 28 13.98 20.18 -19.13
CA THR A 28 14.56 20.40 -17.81
C THR A 28 13.68 19.71 -16.78
N ALA A 29 14.18 18.65 -16.17
CA ALA A 29 13.52 18.06 -15.01
C ALA A 29 13.60 19.03 -13.83
N LEU A 30 12.48 19.27 -13.15
CA LEU A 30 12.44 20.02 -11.89
C LEU A 30 12.47 19.02 -10.71
N ASN A 31 11.64 17.98 -10.81
CA ASN A 31 11.61 16.80 -9.94
C ASN A 31 10.99 15.62 -10.70
N ASP A 32 10.84 14.47 -10.06
CA ASP A 32 10.33 13.24 -10.69
C ASP A 32 8.89 13.37 -11.21
N GLN A 33 8.13 14.35 -10.73
CA GLN A 33 6.73 14.62 -11.07
C GLN A 33 6.51 15.95 -11.79
N SER A 34 7.57 16.74 -12.00
CA SER A 34 7.47 18.09 -12.57
C SER A 34 8.58 18.39 -13.56
N TYR A 35 8.18 18.83 -14.74
CA TYR A 35 9.10 19.07 -15.86
C TYR A 35 8.81 20.40 -16.52
N SER A 36 9.84 21.03 -17.06
CA SER A 36 9.75 22.24 -17.89
C SER A 36 10.38 21.99 -19.26
N VAL A 37 9.71 22.43 -20.32
CA VAL A 37 10.20 22.32 -21.71
C VAL A 37 10.15 23.69 -22.35
N ILE A 38 11.27 24.11 -22.93
CA ILE A 38 11.36 25.36 -23.69
C ILE A 38 11.18 25.03 -25.17
N LEU A 39 10.18 25.65 -25.81
CA LEU A 39 9.91 25.50 -27.25
C LEU A 39 10.50 26.67 -28.02
N THR A 40 11.21 26.36 -29.10
CA THR A 40 11.71 27.33 -30.08
C THR A 40 10.95 27.28 -31.41
N ASP A 41 10.01 26.34 -31.56
CA ASP A 41 9.22 26.16 -32.77
C ASP A 41 7.72 26.15 -32.43
N THR A 42 6.90 26.51 -33.42
CA THR A 42 5.49 26.88 -33.24
C THR A 42 4.53 25.69 -33.17
N SER A 43 5.00 24.47 -33.42
CA SER A 43 4.20 23.24 -33.32
C SER A 43 5.07 22.08 -32.87
N VAL A 44 4.79 21.58 -31.68
CA VAL A 44 5.54 20.50 -31.05
C VAL A 44 4.58 19.45 -30.50
N SER A 45 4.93 18.17 -30.65
CA SER A 45 4.25 17.06 -30.00
C SER A 45 5.05 16.60 -28.78
N LEU A 46 4.40 16.52 -27.62
CA LEU A 46 5.00 16.02 -26.38
C LEU A 46 4.49 14.62 -26.09
N ASN A 47 5.42 13.70 -25.87
CA ASN A 47 5.10 12.38 -25.36
C ASN A 47 5.39 12.38 -23.85
N ILE A 48 4.32 12.26 -23.06
CA ILE A 48 4.38 12.18 -21.60
C ILE A 48 4.12 10.72 -21.22
N SER A 49 5.12 10.08 -20.62
CA SER A 49 4.98 8.76 -20.02
C SER A 49 4.84 8.92 -18.51
N ILE A 50 3.89 8.22 -17.92
CA ILE A 50 3.54 8.34 -16.50
C ILE A 50 3.58 6.94 -15.91
N THR A 51 4.22 6.83 -14.76
CA THR A 51 4.27 5.60 -13.96
C THR A 51 3.55 5.89 -12.64
N PRO A 52 2.37 5.29 -12.41
CA PRO A 52 1.74 5.30 -11.10
C PRO A 52 2.69 4.76 -10.03
N SER A 53 2.54 5.22 -8.79
CA SER A 53 3.24 4.61 -7.66
C SER A 53 2.83 3.15 -7.49
N GLU A 54 3.73 2.34 -6.95
CA GLU A 54 3.40 0.97 -6.54
C GLU A 54 2.13 1.00 -5.66
N ASN A 55 1.18 0.10 -5.94
CA ASN A 55 -0.07 -0.04 -5.19
C ASN A 55 -1.00 1.19 -5.23
N ALA A 56 -0.76 2.17 -6.12
CA ALA A 56 -1.63 3.32 -6.28
C ALA A 56 -2.94 2.96 -6.99
N TRP A 57 -4.05 3.47 -6.46
CA TRP A 57 -5.37 3.40 -7.09
C TRP A 57 -6.17 4.66 -6.77
N GLY A 58 -7.17 4.97 -7.60
CA GLY A 58 -8.02 6.16 -7.47
C GLY A 58 -7.74 7.22 -8.53
N GLU A 59 -8.19 8.45 -8.26
CA GLU A 59 -8.08 9.56 -9.22
C GLU A 59 -6.95 10.52 -8.84
N THR A 60 -6.15 10.91 -9.84
CA THR A 60 -5.15 11.98 -9.70
C THR A 60 -5.22 12.95 -10.88
N ALA A 61 -4.74 14.17 -10.68
CA ALA A 61 -4.78 15.20 -11.71
C ALA A 61 -3.41 15.34 -12.40
N ILE A 62 -3.46 15.49 -13.72
CA ILE A 62 -2.31 15.93 -14.51
C ILE A 62 -2.58 17.36 -14.94
N THR A 63 -1.62 18.23 -14.69
CA THR A 63 -1.71 19.66 -14.97
C THR A 63 -0.65 20.04 -16.00
N LEU A 64 -1.10 20.67 -17.09
CA LEU A 64 -0.24 21.24 -18.12
C LEU A 64 -0.39 22.76 -18.08
N THR A 65 0.72 23.47 -17.92
CA THR A 65 0.78 24.93 -17.97
C THR A 65 1.65 25.35 -19.14
N VAL A 66 1.14 26.22 -20.00
CA VAL A 66 1.89 26.86 -21.09
C VAL A 66 2.07 28.33 -20.73
N TYR A 67 3.29 28.82 -20.71
CA TYR A 67 3.65 30.19 -20.43
C TYR A 67 4.40 30.79 -21.62
N ASP A 68 4.00 31.98 -22.07
CA ASP A 68 4.58 32.66 -23.23
C ASP A 68 5.55 33.79 -22.86
N GLY A 69 5.92 33.93 -21.58
CA GLY A 69 6.71 35.07 -21.10
C GLY A 69 5.88 36.22 -20.55
N GLN A 70 4.55 36.19 -20.74
CA GLN A 70 3.64 37.22 -20.23
C GLN A 70 2.47 36.61 -19.45
N VAL A 71 1.80 35.62 -20.02
CA VAL A 71 0.57 35.01 -19.49
C VAL A 71 0.70 33.50 -19.48
N ASP A 72 0.14 32.86 -18.46
CA ASP A 72 0.00 31.41 -18.39
C ASP A 72 -1.41 30.96 -18.80
N THR A 73 -1.46 29.81 -19.48
CA THR A 73 -2.70 29.08 -19.74
C THR A 73 -2.54 27.66 -19.23
N GLN A 74 -3.53 27.18 -18.49
CA GLN A 74 -3.49 25.86 -17.86
C GLN A 74 -4.64 24.97 -18.34
N THR A 75 -4.34 23.68 -18.50
CA THR A 75 -5.33 22.61 -18.66
C THR A 75 -5.06 21.53 -17.62
N LYS A 76 -6.15 20.98 -17.08
CA LYS A 76 -6.11 19.86 -16.15
C LYS A 76 -7.01 18.75 -16.66
N PHE A 77 -6.56 17.52 -16.50
CA PHE A 77 -7.38 16.34 -16.74
C PHE A 77 -7.13 15.29 -15.66
N ALA A 78 -8.16 14.50 -15.38
CA ALA A 78 -8.10 13.41 -14.41
C ALA A 78 -7.51 12.16 -15.07
N LEU A 79 -6.61 11.49 -14.34
CA LEU A 79 -6.18 10.13 -14.59
C LEU A 79 -6.83 9.24 -13.53
N SER A 80 -7.59 8.24 -13.96
CA SER A 80 -8.12 7.20 -13.09
C SER A 80 -7.18 6.00 -13.16
N ILE A 81 -6.72 5.54 -11.99
CA ILE A 81 -5.89 4.36 -11.81
C ILE A 81 -6.78 3.30 -11.17
N GLU A 82 -7.08 2.25 -11.93
CA GLU A 82 -7.89 1.13 -11.46
C GLU A 82 -7.07 0.26 -10.51
N SER A 83 -7.67 -0.16 -9.39
CA SER A 83 -7.05 -1.13 -8.50
C SER A 83 -7.05 -2.53 -9.13
N ILE A 84 -6.03 -3.31 -8.80
CA ILE A 84 -5.97 -4.75 -9.11
C ILE A 84 -5.92 -5.44 -7.77
N ASN A 85 -6.90 -6.31 -7.50
CA ASN A 85 -7.01 -6.96 -6.21
C ASN A 85 -5.75 -7.77 -5.84
N ASP A 86 -5.03 -7.29 -4.84
CA ASP A 86 -3.94 -7.97 -4.16
C ASP A 86 -4.49 -8.91 -3.08
N PRO A 87 -3.95 -10.13 -2.94
CA PRO A 87 -4.35 -11.02 -1.85
C PRO A 87 -3.78 -10.55 -0.51
N PRO A 88 -4.44 -10.89 0.61
CA PRO A 88 -3.92 -10.56 1.93
C PRO A 88 -2.59 -11.28 2.18
N GLY A 89 -1.64 -10.54 2.75
CA GLY A 89 -0.33 -11.00 3.20
C GLY A 89 -0.30 -11.26 4.70
N MET A 90 0.47 -12.28 5.09
CA MET A 90 0.77 -12.61 6.48
C MET A 90 2.28 -12.87 6.63
N SER A 91 2.89 -12.37 7.70
CA SER A 91 4.28 -12.69 8.04
C SER A 91 4.48 -14.19 8.28
N GLN A 92 5.67 -14.70 7.96
CA GLN A 92 6.04 -16.07 8.30
C GLN A 92 5.97 -16.31 9.82
N ILE A 93 5.31 -17.39 10.22
CA ILE A 93 5.24 -17.85 11.61
C ILE A 93 6.19 -19.03 11.77
N ASN A 94 7.16 -18.90 12.66
CA ASN A 94 8.09 -19.98 12.99
C ASN A 94 7.59 -20.78 14.18
N ASP A 95 8.05 -22.03 14.28
CA ASP A 95 7.85 -22.85 15.47
C ASP A 95 8.43 -22.14 16.70
N ILE A 96 7.72 -22.25 17.83
CA ILE A 96 8.15 -21.72 19.12
C ILE A 96 8.15 -22.84 20.16
N SER A 97 9.03 -22.70 21.15
CA SER A 97 9.00 -23.52 22.37
C SER A 97 8.62 -22.61 23.53
N ILE A 98 7.68 -23.06 24.35
CA ILE A 98 7.23 -22.36 25.55
C ILE A 98 7.55 -23.29 26.72
N ASP A 99 8.19 -22.77 27.76
CA ASP A 99 8.43 -23.53 28.98
C ASP A 99 7.08 -23.80 29.67
N GLU A 100 6.95 -24.96 30.32
CA GLU A 100 5.77 -25.26 31.12
C GLU A 100 5.50 -24.15 32.15
N ASP A 101 4.22 -23.94 32.47
CA ASP A 101 3.75 -22.90 33.40
C ASP A 101 4.07 -21.45 33.00
N THR A 102 4.53 -21.23 31.76
CA THR A 102 4.79 -19.89 31.22
C THR A 102 3.89 -19.55 30.04
N SER A 103 3.75 -18.25 29.75
CA SER A 103 3.05 -17.78 28.57
C SER A 103 4.01 -17.58 27.39
N GLY A 104 3.58 -17.96 26.20
CA GLY A 104 4.22 -17.62 24.94
C GLY A 104 3.41 -16.62 24.14
N SER A 105 4.07 -15.94 23.19
CA SER A 105 3.39 -15.08 22.24
C SER A 105 4.01 -15.14 20.85
N ILE A 106 3.17 -14.96 19.82
CA ILE A 106 3.57 -14.85 18.43
C ILE A 106 3.04 -13.51 17.90
N SER A 107 3.94 -12.66 17.43
CA SER A 107 3.58 -11.43 16.72
C SER A 107 3.43 -11.73 15.22
N ILE A 108 2.33 -11.28 14.64
CA ILE A 108 1.97 -11.57 13.25
C ILE A 108 1.63 -10.25 12.57
N SER A 109 2.31 -9.97 11.47
CA SER A 109 2.02 -8.80 10.63
C SER A 109 1.08 -9.21 9.50
N LEU A 110 0.06 -8.40 9.27
CA LEU A 110 -0.95 -8.57 8.23
C LEU A 110 -0.90 -7.37 7.29
N THR A 111 -1.05 -7.60 5.99
CA THR A 111 -1.01 -6.54 4.98
C THR A 111 -2.04 -6.81 3.89
N ASP A 112 -2.70 -5.77 3.42
CA ASP A 112 -3.52 -5.84 2.20
C ASP A 112 -3.67 -4.40 1.68
N VAL A 113 -3.34 -4.21 0.41
CA VAL A 113 -3.28 -2.90 -0.26
C VAL A 113 -4.67 -2.37 -0.58
N ASP A 114 -5.62 -3.29 -0.84
CA ASP A 114 -6.95 -2.98 -1.34
C ASP A 114 -8.03 -3.11 -0.25
N ALA A 115 -7.72 -3.81 0.85
CA ALA A 115 -8.66 -3.99 1.94
C ALA A 115 -8.49 -2.96 3.06
N ASN A 116 -9.62 -2.52 3.63
CA ASN A 116 -9.63 -1.72 4.87
C ASN A 116 -9.61 -2.59 6.14
N SER A 117 -9.96 -3.87 6.00
CA SER A 117 -10.02 -4.82 7.11
C SER A 117 -9.88 -6.24 6.60
N LEU A 118 -9.27 -7.10 7.42
CA LEU A 118 -9.12 -8.53 7.17
C LEU A 118 -9.85 -9.35 8.23
N THR A 119 -10.27 -10.55 7.84
CA THR A 119 -10.78 -11.58 8.73
C THR A 119 -9.71 -12.63 8.97
N VAL A 120 -9.45 -12.95 10.23
CA VAL A 120 -8.47 -13.91 10.71
C VAL A 120 -9.21 -15.05 11.38
N THR A 121 -8.97 -16.27 10.92
CA THR A 121 -9.46 -17.51 11.54
C THR A 121 -8.29 -18.23 12.18
N VAL A 122 -8.50 -18.73 13.39
CA VAL A 122 -7.47 -19.50 14.13
C VAL A 122 -8.06 -20.85 14.49
N ASP A 123 -7.54 -21.88 13.84
CA ASP A 123 -7.90 -23.27 14.06
C ASP A 123 -6.80 -23.98 14.82
N ILE A 124 -7.11 -24.47 16.01
CA ILE A 124 -6.20 -25.28 16.80
C ILE A 124 -6.60 -26.74 16.66
N GLN A 125 -5.63 -27.62 16.41
CA GLN A 125 -5.84 -29.04 16.64
C GLN A 125 -5.96 -29.24 18.14
N THR A 126 -7.20 -29.27 18.65
CA THR A 126 -7.48 -29.29 20.09
C THR A 126 -6.74 -30.43 20.77
N VAL A 127 -5.98 -30.08 21.81
CA VAL A 127 -5.30 -31.00 22.72
C VAL A 127 -5.69 -30.62 24.16
N ASP A 128 -5.64 -31.58 25.09
CA ASP A 128 -6.13 -31.38 26.45
C ASP A 128 -5.40 -30.26 27.23
N TRP A 129 -4.18 -29.93 26.83
CA TRP A 129 -3.32 -28.95 27.50
C TRP A 129 -3.29 -27.55 26.86
N LEU A 130 -3.87 -27.39 25.66
CA LEU A 130 -4.00 -26.11 24.97
C LEU A 130 -5.32 -26.06 24.18
N THR A 131 -6.31 -25.41 24.78
CA THR A 131 -7.65 -25.21 24.21
C THR A 131 -7.84 -23.75 23.76
N ASN A 132 -8.97 -23.44 23.13
CA ASN A 132 -9.31 -22.06 22.76
C ASN A 132 -9.34 -21.11 23.97
N GLU A 133 -9.63 -21.61 25.17
CA GLU A 133 -9.60 -20.78 26.39
C GLU A 133 -8.20 -20.37 26.81
N ASN A 134 -7.16 -21.08 26.35
CA ASN A 134 -5.77 -20.79 26.62
C ASN A 134 -5.14 -19.80 25.65
N ILE A 135 -5.89 -19.39 24.63
CA ILE A 135 -5.40 -18.56 23.53
C ILE A 135 -6.15 -17.23 23.51
N ARG A 136 -5.41 -16.13 23.40
CA ARG A 136 -5.96 -14.78 23.32
C ARG A 136 -5.30 -14.03 22.17
N ILE A 137 -6.11 -13.44 21.30
CA ILE A 137 -5.63 -12.56 20.25
C ILE A 137 -5.77 -11.11 20.70
N SER A 138 -4.66 -10.38 20.66
CA SER A 138 -4.62 -8.93 20.87
C SER A 138 -4.40 -8.24 19.52
N GLY A 139 -4.91 -7.01 19.37
CA GLY A 139 -4.83 -6.27 18.10
C GLY A 139 -5.91 -6.62 17.08
N ALA A 140 -6.84 -7.51 17.44
CA ALA A 140 -8.02 -7.85 16.64
C ALA A 140 -9.30 -7.75 17.50
N GLN A 141 -10.44 -7.52 16.86
CA GLN A 141 -11.76 -7.60 17.50
C GLN A 141 -12.44 -8.90 17.11
N GLN A 142 -13.17 -9.51 18.04
CA GLN A 142 -13.97 -10.69 17.69
C GLN A 142 -15.12 -10.29 16.77
N CYS A 143 -15.29 -11.00 15.66
CA CYS A 143 -16.38 -10.81 14.72
C CYS A 143 -16.97 -12.17 14.34
N SER A 144 -18.16 -12.45 14.88
CA SER A 144 -18.77 -13.79 14.82
C SER A 144 -17.82 -14.87 15.39
N ASP A 145 -17.49 -15.88 14.60
CA ASP A 145 -16.61 -16.99 14.98
C ASP A 145 -15.14 -16.71 14.65
N ASN A 146 -14.84 -15.54 14.07
CA ASN A 146 -13.51 -15.14 13.60
C ASN A 146 -13.03 -13.86 14.32
N TYR A 147 -11.88 -13.36 13.89
CA TYR A 147 -11.29 -12.10 14.35
C TYR A 147 -11.17 -11.12 13.19
N CYS A 148 -11.65 -9.90 13.36
CA CYS A 148 -11.55 -8.85 12.36
C CYS A 148 -10.44 -7.88 12.77
N VAL A 149 -9.61 -7.51 11.81
CA VAL A 149 -8.48 -6.60 12.00
C VAL A 149 -8.64 -5.45 11.03
N ASN A 150 -8.69 -4.23 11.53
CA ASN A 150 -8.67 -3.04 10.68
C ASN A 150 -7.23 -2.77 10.26
N LEU A 151 -7.01 -2.50 8.99
CA LEU A 151 -5.70 -2.14 8.44
C LEU A 151 -5.54 -0.63 8.50
N ALA A 152 -4.56 -0.17 9.28
CA ALA A 152 -4.13 1.23 9.27
C ALA A 152 -2.98 1.35 8.28
N ASP A 153 -3.12 2.21 7.28
CA ASP A 153 -2.13 2.35 6.20
C ASP A 153 -1.81 0.99 5.56
N GLN A 154 -2.86 0.23 5.16
CA GLN A 154 -2.76 -1.08 4.48
C GLN A 154 -2.08 -2.18 5.30
N SER A 155 -1.85 -1.97 6.61
CA SER A 155 -1.18 -2.94 7.46
C SER A 155 -1.75 -3.01 8.88
N ALA A 156 -1.52 -4.13 9.55
CA ALA A 156 -1.84 -4.30 10.96
C ALA A 156 -0.91 -5.33 11.62
N SER A 157 -0.97 -5.41 12.93
CA SER A 157 -0.27 -6.44 13.70
C SER A 157 -1.18 -7.00 14.78
N ILE A 158 -1.18 -8.32 14.89
CA ILE A 158 -1.87 -9.06 15.94
C ILE A 158 -0.88 -9.84 16.78
N ILE A 159 -1.23 -10.10 18.03
CA ILE A 159 -0.43 -10.92 18.94
C ILE A 159 -1.28 -12.09 19.40
N LEU A 160 -0.82 -13.30 19.07
CA LEU A 160 -1.39 -14.53 19.58
C LEU A 160 -0.69 -14.87 20.89
N ASN A 161 -1.40 -14.74 22.01
CA ASN A 161 -0.92 -15.09 23.34
C ASN A 161 -1.42 -16.48 23.69
N MET A 162 -0.53 -17.32 24.19
CA MET A 162 -0.83 -18.70 24.54
C MET A 162 -0.33 -18.98 25.95
N GLN A 163 -1.16 -19.63 26.75
CA GLN A 163 -0.79 -20.09 28.09
C GLN A 163 -1.21 -21.55 28.25
N PRO A 164 -0.29 -22.51 28.04
CA PRO A 164 -0.53 -23.93 28.30
C PRO A 164 -1.11 -24.17 29.71
N GLN A 165 -1.86 -25.26 29.88
CA GLN A 165 -2.30 -25.69 31.20
C GLN A 165 -1.10 -26.03 32.10
N PRO A 166 -1.20 -25.78 33.42
CA PRO A 166 -0.10 -26.07 34.33
C PRO A 166 0.32 -27.53 34.34
N ASP A 167 1.61 -27.78 34.55
CA ASP A 167 2.21 -29.13 34.61
C ASP A 167 1.91 -29.99 33.35
N GLN A 168 1.72 -29.35 32.18
CA GLN A 168 1.50 -30.03 30.91
C GLN A 168 2.60 -29.71 29.89
N SER A 169 2.93 -30.71 29.06
CA SER A 169 3.86 -30.57 27.95
C SER A 169 3.35 -31.32 26.73
N GLY A 170 3.77 -30.88 25.55
CA GLY A 170 3.38 -31.50 24.29
C GLY A 170 3.72 -30.64 23.09
N SER A 171 3.23 -31.08 21.93
CA SER A 171 3.31 -30.32 20.68
C SER A 171 1.93 -30.26 20.05
N VAL A 172 1.57 -29.10 19.50
CA VAL A 172 0.27 -28.84 18.88
C VAL A 172 0.48 -28.00 17.62
N SER A 173 -0.35 -28.24 16.61
CA SER A 173 -0.36 -27.44 15.40
C SER A 173 -1.53 -26.45 15.43
N LEU A 174 -1.22 -25.20 15.10
CA LEU A 174 -2.18 -24.12 14.95
C LEU A 174 -2.17 -23.67 13.49
N THR A 175 -3.34 -23.60 12.89
CA THR A 175 -3.53 -23.09 11.54
C THR A 175 -4.18 -21.72 11.62
N MET A 176 -3.59 -20.75 10.94
CA MET A 176 -4.15 -19.41 10.82
C MET A 176 -4.48 -19.13 9.36
N THR A 177 -5.68 -18.63 9.10
CA THR A 177 -6.14 -18.24 7.76
C THR A 177 -6.55 -16.78 7.78
N VAL A 178 -6.17 -16.03 6.74
CA VAL A 178 -6.51 -14.61 6.57
C VAL A 178 -7.22 -14.43 5.24
N SER A 179 -8.29 -13.64 5.24
CA SER A 179 -9.16 -13.37 4.09
C SER A 179 -9.79 -11.99 4.15
#